data_AF-A0A0H3MQF7-F1
#
_entry.id   AF-A0A0H3MQF7-F1
#
_cell.length_a   1.000
_cell.length_b   1.000
_cell.length_c   1.000
_cell.angle_alpha   90.00
_cell.angle_beta   90.00
_cell.angle_gamma   90.00
#
_symmetry.space_group_name_H-M   'P 1'
#
loop_
_entity.id
_entity.type
_entity.pdbx_description
1 polymer ?
#
loop_
_entity_poly.entity_id
_entity_poly.type
_entity_poly.pdbx_seq_one_letter_code
_entity_poly.pdbx_strand_id
1 'polypeptide(L)'
;MLIRVEIPIDAPGIDALLRRSFESDAEAKLVHDLREDGFLTLGLVATDDEGQVIGYVAFSPVDVQGEDLQWVGMAPLAVDEKYRGQGLARQLVYEGLDSLNEFGYAAVVTLGDPALYSRFGFELAAHHDLRCRWPGTESAFQVHRLADDALNGVTGLVEYHEHFNRF
;
A
#
# COMPACT_ATOMS: atom_id res chain seq x y z
N MET A 1 6.84 13.85 -16.24
CA MET A 1 6.50 12.99 -15.09
C MET A 1 5.03 12.60 -15.16
N LEU A 2 4.73 11.30 -15.03
CA LEU A 2 3.38 10.74 -15.19
C LEU A 2 3.08 9.77 -14.04
N ILE A 3 1.91 9.90 -13.41
CA ILE A 3 1.37 8.88 -12.51
C ILE A 3 0.29 8.11 -13.26
N ARG A 4 0.35 6.79 -13.22
CA ARG A 4 -0.62 5.91 -13.89
C ARG A 4 -0.65 4.54 -13.25
N VAL A 5 -1.68 3.77 -13.60
CA VAL A 5 -1.77 2.35 -13.29
C VAL A 5 -0.56 1.63 -13.90
N GLU A 6 0.00 0.72 -13.11
CA GLU A 6 1.04 -0.20 -13.54
C GLU A 6 0.57 -1.05 -14.73
N ILE A 7 1.48 -1.28 -15.67
CA ILE A 7 1.31 -2.27 -16.73
C ILE A 7 2.52 -3.23 -16.76
N PRO A 8 2.44 -4.39 -17.44
CA PRO A 8 3.50 -5.41 -17.38
C PRO A 8 4.92 -4.93 -17.75
N ILE A 9 5.06 -3.88 -18.57
CA ILE A 9 6.37 -3.33 -18.95
C ILE A 9 7.10 -2.65 -17.77
N ASP A 10 6.37 -2.26 -16.73
CA ASP A 10 6.93 -1.55 -15.58
C ASP A 10 7.61 -2.50 -14.59
N ALA A 11 7.30 -3.80 -14.62
CA ALA A 11 7.75 -4.76 -13.62
C ALA A 11 9.27 -4.75 -13.39
N PRO A 12 10.15 -4.69 -14.42
CA PRO A 12 11.59 -4.57 -14.21
C PRO A 12 11.99 -3.24 -13.54
N GLY A 13 11.30 -2.14 -13.87
CA GLY A 13 11.55 -0.82 -13.29
C GLY A 13 11.11 -0.74 -11.83
N ILE A 14 9.98 -1.37 -11.50
CA ILE A 14 9.46 -1.51 -10.14
C ILE A 14 10.41 -2.36 -9.29
N ASP A 15 10.80 -3.55 -9.77
CA ASP A 15 11.75 -4.42 -9.05
C ASP A 15 13.06 -3.67 -8.76
N ALA A 16 13.63 -3.00 -9.77
CA ALA A 16 14.83 -2.21 -9.59
C ALA A 16 14.64 -1.02 -8.63
N LEU A 17 13.45 -0.40 -8.58
CA LEU A 17 13.14 0.69 -7.64
C LEU A 17 13.07 0.19 -6.21
N LEU A 18 12.38 -0.91 -5.98
CA LEU A 18 12.20 -1.46 -4.64
C LEU A 18 13.54 -1.92 -4.06
N ARG A 19 14.35 -2.66 -4.83
CA ARG A 19 15.68 -3.12 -4.38
C ARG A 19 16.65 -2.01 -3.99
N ARG A 20 16.55 -0.84 -4.64
CA ARG A 20 17.41 0.32 -4.31
C ARG A 20 16.81 1.25 -3.26
N SER A 21 15.53 1.10 -2.93
CA SER A 21 14.82 1.99 -2.00
C SER A 21 14.72 1.45 -0.57
N PHE A 22 14.79 0.12 -0.41
CA PHE A 22 14.68 -0.58 0.87
C PHE A 22 16.00 -1.24 1.26
N GLU A 23 16.15 -1.57 2.54
CA GLU A 23 17.38 -2.17 3.08
C GLU A 23 17.59 -3.62 2.61
N SER A 24 16.51 -4.27 2.16
CA SER A 24 16.52 -5.65 1.68
C SER A 24 15.71 -5.79 0.39
N ASP A 25 15.80 -6.97 -0.24
CA ASP A 25 14.98 -7.31 -1.40
C ASP A 25 13.54 -7.73 -1.05
N ALA A 26 13.13 -7.66 0.23
CA ALA A 26 11.86 -8.22 0.70
C ALA A 26 10.65 -7.63 -0.03
N GLU A 27 10.62 -6.30 -0.21
CA GLU A 27 9.56 -5.57 -0.89
C GLU A 27 9.50 -5.89 -2.38
N ALA A 28 10.65 -6.01 -3.05
CA ALA A 28 10.72 -6.39 -4.46
C ALA A 28 10.15 -7.81 -4.67
N LYS A 29 10.58 -8.75 -3.83
CA LYS A 29 10.07 -10.13 -3.86
C LYS A 29 8.59 -10.20 -3.51
N LEU A 30 8.13 -9.43 -2.52
CA LEU A 30 6.71 -9.38 -2.14
C LEU A 30 5.84 -8.94 -3.31
N VAL A 31 6.24 -7.87 -3.99
CA VAL A 31 5.51 -7.33 -5.14
C VAL A 31 5.56 -8.29 -6.34
N HIS A 32 6.67 -9.00 -6.54
CA HIS A 32 6.76 -10.06 -7.53
C HIS A 32 5.75 -11.18 -7.24
N ASP A 33 5.78 -11.74 -6.03
CA ASP A 33 4.96 -12.90 -5.65
C ASP A 33 3.46 -12.56 -5.64
N LEU A 34 3.08 -11.37 -5.14
CA LEU A 34 1.69 -10.90 -5.21
C LEU A 34 1.20 -10.77 -6.65
N ARG A 35 2.04 -10.29 -7.57
CA ARG A 35 1.64 -10.14 -8.98
C ARG A 35 1.52 -11.48 -9.69
N GLU A 36 2.50 -12.36 -9.49
CA GLU A 36 2.53 -13.67 -10.12
C GLU A 36 1.33 -14.53 -9.72
N ASP A 37 0.95 -14.48 -8.44
CA ASP A 37 -0.17 -15.24 -7.91
C ASP A 37 -1.54 -14.51 -8.01
N GLY A 38 -1.57 -13.31 -8.61
CA GLY A 38 -2.82 -12.58 -8.87
C GLY A 38 -3.43 -11.86 -7.65
N PHE A 39 -2.65 -11.60 -6.61
CA PHE A 39 -3.05 -10.87 -5.39
C PHE A 39 -2.62 -9.39 -5.39
N LEU A 40 -2.08 -8.88 -6.50
CA LEU A 40 -1.83 -7.45 -6.68
C LEU A 40 -3.10 -6.78 -7.22
N THR A 41 -3.89 -6.18 -6.33
CA THR A 41 -5.16 -5.50 -6.67
C THR A 41 -4.93 -4.27 -7.53
N LEU A 42 -4.01 -3.40 -7.10
CA LEU A 42 -3.69 -2.15 -7.79
C LEU A 42 -2.22 -1.82 -7.56
N GLY A 43 -1.52 -1.44 -8.63
CA GLY A 43 -0.22 -0.79 -8.57
C GLY A 43 -0.29 0.54 -9.30
N LEU A 44 0.26 1.61 -8.71
CA LEU A 44 0.50 2.87 -9.40
C LEU A 44 2.00 3.12 -9.51
N VAL A 45 2.44 3.54 -10.69
CA VAL A 45 3.81 3.97 -10.95
C VAL A 45 3.86 5.48 -11.19
N ALA A 46 4.92 6.10 -10.72
CA ALA A 46 5.37 7.41 -11.20
C ALA A 46 6.54 7.19 -12.15
N THR A 47 6.44 7.70 -13.38
CA THR A 47 7.52 7.63 -14.38
C THR A 47 8.02 9.00 -14.77
N ASP A 48 9.32 9.10 -15.10
CA ASP A 48 9.87 10.29 -15.76
C ASP A 48 9.51 10.34 -17.26
N ASP A 49 10.07 11.32 -17.98
CA ASP A 49 9.77 11.55 -19.40
C ASP A 49 10.41 10.49 -20.31
N GLU A 50 11.37 9.70 -19.81
CA GLU A 50 11.98 8.58 -20.51
C GLU A 50 11.27 7.24 -20.20
N GLY A 51 10.26 7.27 -19.32
CA GLY A 51 9.51 6.10 -18.89
C GLY A 51 10.16 5.31 -17.76
N GLN A 52 11.21 5.84 -17.12
CA GLN A 52 11.83 5.18 -15.97
C GLN A 52 10.88 5.25 -14.76
N VAL A 53 10.68 4.13 -14.08
CA VAL A 53 9.92 4.07 -12.81
C VAL A 53 10.73 4.71 -11.68
N ILE A 54 10.20 5.82 -11.16
CA ILE A 54 10.81 6.63 -10.09
C ILE A 54 9.95 6.69 -8.81
N GLY A 55 8.75 6.13 -8.84
CA GLY A 55 7.91 5.95 -7.66
C GLY A 55 6.91 4.83 -7.86
N TYR A 56 6.49 4.20 -6.77
CA TYR A 56 5.57 3.06 -6.80
C TYR A 56 4.76 2.96 -5.51
N VAL A 57 3.48 2.58 -5.64
CA VAL A 57 2.63 2.14 -4.53
C VAL A 57 1.82 0.94 -4.97
N ALA A 58 1.65 -0.03 -4.08
CA ALA A 58 0.86 -1.23 -4.33
C ALA A 58 -0.21 -1.47 -3.26
N PHE A 59 -1.27 -2.13 -3.68
CA PHE A 59 -2.41 -2.52 -2.87
C PHE A 59 -2.75 -3.99 -3.14
N SER A 60 -3.03 -4.74 -2.08
CA SER A 60 -3.42 -6.15 -2.13
C SER A 60 -4.59 -6.42 -1.17
N PRO A 61 -5.40 -7.48 -1.37
CA PRO A 61 -6.55 -7.75 -0.51
C PRO A 61 -6.17 -7.97 0.95
N VAL A 62 -7.07 -7.59 1.85
CA VAL A 62 -7.03 -7.99 3.26
C VAL A 62 -8.43 -8.41 3.72
N ASP A 63 -8.47 -9.37 4.64
CA ASP A 63 -9.71 -9.80 5.29
C ASP A 63 -9.80 -9.23 6.70
N VAL A 64 -11.01 -8.98 7.20
CA VAL A 64 -11.26 -8.59 8.59
C VAL A 64 -12.05 -9.67 9.28
N GLN A 65 -11.46 -10.29 10.31
CA GLN A 65 -12.00 -11.51 10.95
C GLN A 65 -12.29 -12.65 9.96
N GLY A 66 -11.51 -12.76 8.89
CA GLY A 66 -11.70 -13.76 7.83
C GLY A 66 -12.83 -13.45 6.84
N GLU A 67 -13.41 -12.25 6.90
CA GLU A 67 -14.44 -11.78 5.96
C GLU A 67 -13.85 -10.75 4.98
N ASP A 68 -14.18 -10.89 3.70
CA ASP A 68 -13.84 -9.92 2.65
C ASP A 68 -14.82 -8.74 2.71
N LEU A 69 -14.35 -7.62 3.26
CA LEU A 69 -15.10 -6.37 3.37
C LEU A 69 -14.76 -5.35 2.27
N GLN A 70 -14.11 -5.79 1.18
CA GLN A 70 -13.54 -4.92 0.15
C GLN A 70 -12.50 -3.96 0.74
N TRP A 71 -11.60 -4.49 1.56
CA TRP A 71 -10.47 -3.75 2.12
C TRP A 71 -9.18 -4.17 1.42
N VAL A 72 -8.22 -3.24 1.37
CA VAL A 72 -6.88 -3.52 0.85
C VAL A 72 -5.79 -3.05 1.79
N GLY A 73 -4.66 -3.72 1.73
CA GLY A 73 -3.43 -3.33 2.38
C GLY A 73 -2.52 -2.57 1.42
N MET A 74 -2.09 -1.37 1.79
CA MET A 74 -1.12 -0.57 1.05
C MET A 74 0.31 -0.93 1.46
N ALA A 75 1.04 -1.60 0.56
CA ALA A 75 2.48 -1.86 0.67
C ALA A 75 3.05 -2.47 -0.62
N PRO A 76 4.27 -2.12 -1.03
CA PRO A 76 5.12 -1.06 -0.48
C PRO A 76 4.74 0.33 -1.01
N LEU A 77 5.32 1.38 -0.42
CA LEU A 77 5.33 2.75 -0.95
C LEU A 77 6.79 3.19 -1.12
N ALA A 78 7.19 3.54 -2.34
CA ALA A 78 8.57 3.92 -2.65
C ALA A 78 8.63 5.13 -3.58
N VAL A 79 9.63 6.00 -3.32
CA VAL A 79 10.05 7.06 -4.24
C VAL A 79 11.56 7.04 -4.29
N ASP A 80 12.10 7.05 -5.51
CA ASP A 80 13.52 7.10 -5.79
C ASP A 80 14.16 8.28 -5.05
N GLU A 81 15.31 8.05 -4.43
CA GLU A 81 15.98 9.01 -3.55
C GLU A 81 16.18 10.38 -4.19
N LYS A 82 16.49 10.41 -5.50
CA LYS A 82 16.70 11.64 -6.27
C LYS A 82 15.45 12.52 -6.38
N TYR A 83 14.26 11.93 -6.22
CA TYR A 83 12.97 12.57 -6.40
C TYR A 83 12.19 12.76 -5.09
N ARG A 84 12.79 12.43 -3.95
CA ARG A 84 12.18 12.66 -2.63
C ARG A 84 12.02 14.15 -2.33
N GLY A 85 11.05 14.49 -1.49
CA GLY A 85 10.75 15.88 -1.12
C GLY A 85 9.95 16.67 -2.17
N GLN A 86 9.62 16.07 -3.32
CA GLN A 86 8.85 16.70 -4.39
C GLN A 86 7.34 16.43 -4.32
N GLY A 87 6.87 15.73 -3.27
CA GLY A 87 5.45 15.40 -3.08
C GLY A 87 4.95 14.14 -3.79
N LEU A 88 5.82 13.42 -4.51
CA LEU A 88 5.47 12.20 -5.27
C LEU A 88 4.78 11.13 -4.43
N ALA A 89 5.29 10.83 -3.23
CA ALA A 89 4.68 9.84 -2.35
C ALA A 89 3.24 10.22 -1.98
N ARG A 90 2.99 11.51 -1.73
CA ARG A 90 1.65 12.02 -1.43
C ARG A 90 0.71 11.85 -2.62
N GLN A 91 1.18 12.17 -3.82
CA GLN A 91 0.39 12.02 -5.04
C GLN A 91 0.07 10.55 -5.32
N LEU A 92 1.06 9.66 -5.23
CA LEU A 92 0.84 8.21 -5.39
C LEU A 92 -0.20 7.66 -4.42
N VAL A 93 -0.11 8.02 -3.13
CA VAL A 93 -1.08 7.59 -2.13
C VAL A 93 -2.47 8.17 -2.42
N TYR A 94 -2.56 9.47 -2.73
CA TYR A 94 -3.84 10.12 -3.01
C TYR A 94 -4.54 9.53 -4.23
N GLU A 95 -3.85 9.42 -5.37
CA GLU A 95 -4.39 8.82 -6.59
C GLU A 95 -4.75 7.33 -6.39
N GLY A 96 -3.98 6.62 -5.56
CA GLY A 96 -4.27 5.23 -5.20
C GLY A 96 -5.56 5.10 -4.40
N LEU A 97 -5.74 5.93 -3.36
CA LEU A 97 -6.96 5.95 -2.56
C LEU A 97 -8.18 6.37 -3.39
N ASP A 98 -8.02 7.37 -4.27
CA ASP A 98 -9.07 7.84 -5.16
C ASP A 98 -9.50 6.74 -6.14
N SER A 99 -8.55 6.08 -6.80
CA SER A 99 -8.82 4.95 -7.70
C SER A 99 -9.53 3.80 -6.99
N LEU A 100 -9.10 3.45 -5.77
CA LEU A 100 -9.72 2.39 -4.98
C LEU A 100 -11.16 2.75 -4.57
N ASN A 101 -11.41 4.01 -4.24
CA ASN A 101 -12.75 4.51 -3.96
C ASN A 101 -13.64 4.43 -5.21
N GLU A 102 -13.12 4.79 -6.39
CA GLU A 102 -13.84 4.64 -7.67
C GLU A 102 -14.15 3.17 -8.00
N PHE A 103 -13.28 2.24 -7.59
CA PHE A 103 -13.48 0.79 -7.76
C PHE A 103 -14.41 0.18 -6.71
N GLY A 104 -14.84 0.95 -5.70
CA GLY A 104 -15.78 0.52 -4.66
C GLY A 104 -15.14 -0.18 -3.46
N TYR A 105 -13.83 -0.03 -3.24
CA TYR A 105 -13.19 -0.48 -2.01
C TYR A 105 -13.60 0.42 -0.83
N ALA A 106 -13.71 -0.17 0.37
CA ALA A 106 -14.27 0.49 1.54
C ALA A 106 -13.21 1.14 2.45
N ALA A 107 -12.03 0.53 2.58
CA ALA A 107 -10.94 1.08 3.38
C ALA A 107 -9.57 0.53 2.96
N VAL A 108 -8.53 1.24 3.38
CA VAL A 108 -7.13 0.88 3.17
C VAL A 108 -6.41 0.82 4.51
N VAL A 109 -5.68 -0.27 4.76
CA VAL A 109 -4.78 -0.40 5.91
C VAL A 109 -3.32 -0.33 5.49
N THR A 110 -2.44 0.13 6.37
CA THR A 110 -1.00 0.15 6.12
C THR A 110 -0.23 -0.04 7.42
N LEU A 111 1.05 -0.36 7.30
CA LEU A 111 1.96 -0.55 8.42
C LEU A 111 3.23 0.28 8.21
N GLY A 112 3.51 1.20 9.12
CA GLY A 112 4.76 1.95 9.16
C GLY A 112 4.65 3.23 9.98
N ASP A 113 5.55 4.19 9.74
CA ASP A 113 5.69 5.39 10.59
C ASP A 113 4.41 6.28 10.56
N PRO A 114 3.70 6.48 11.68
CA PRO A 114 2.55 7.37 11.73
C PRO A 114 2.88 8.82 11.40
N ALA A 115 4.11 9.28 11.63
CA ALA A 115 4.53 10.63 11.27
C ALA A 115 4.53 10.86 9.75
N LEU A 116 4.62 9.77 8.96
CA LEU A 116 4.46 9.78 7.51
C LEU A 116 2.99 9.63 7.11
N TYR A 117 2.34 8.54 7.50
CA TYR A 117 1.02 8.17 6.96
C TYR A 117 -0.13 9.05 7.49
N SER A 118 -0.03 9.64 8.68
CA SER A 118 -1.01 10.63 9.16
C SER A 118 -1.12 11.85 8.25
N ARG A 119 -0.06 12.19 7.50
CA ARG A 119 -0.07 13.28 6.50
C ARG A 119 -0.95 12.96 5.29
N PHE A 120 -1.29 11.69 5.10
CA PHE A 120 -2.15 11.18 4.04
C PHE A 120 -3.56 10.84 4.54
N GLY A 121 -3.91 11.19 5.79
CA GLY A 121 -5.23 10.96 6.36
C GLY A 121 -5.40 9.60 7.07
N PHE A 122 -4.33 8.82 7.23
CA PHE A 122 -4.40 7.57 7.98
C PHE A 122 -4.51 7.81 9.48
N GLU A 123 -5.30 7.00 10.16
CA GLU A 123 -5.50 6.99 11.60
C GLU A 123 -4.94 5.70 12.20
N LEU A 124 -4.54 5.71 13.48
CA LEU A 124 -4.12 4.48 14.17
C LEU A 124 -5.27 3.48 14.21
N ALA A 125 -5.02 2.28 13.69
CA ALA A 125 -6.01 1.20 13.62
C ALA A 125 -6.48 0.76 15.03
N ALA A 126 -5.59 0.87 16.03
CA ALA A 126 -5.92 0.60 17.43
C ALA A 126 -7.03 1.49 17.99
N HIS A 127 -7.26 2.69 17.44
CA HIS A 127 -8.38 3.54 17.85
C HIS A 127 -9.75 3.03 17.36
N HIS A 128 -9.74 2.08 16.43
CA HIS A 128 -10.91 1.44 15.82
C HIS A 128 -10.98 -0.05 16.18
N ASP A 129 -10.28 -0.49 17.23
CA ASP A 129 -10.18 -1.90 17.64
C ASP A 129 -9.68 -2.85 16.53
N LEU A 130 -8.87 -2.33 15.59
CA LEU A 130 -8.27 -3.09 14.51
C LEU A 130 -6.79 -3.37 14.80
N ARG A 131 -6.36 -4.58 14.45
CA ARG A 131 -4.96 -5.04 14.62
C ARG A 131 -4.56 -5.94 13.47
N CYS A 132 -3.26 -6.02 13.18
CA CYS A 132 -2.71 -7.06 12.32
C CYS A 132 -2.10 -8.19 13.15
N ARG A 133 -1.61 -9.24 12.48
CA ARG A 133 -1.07 -10.44 13.13
C ARG A 133 0.31 -10.27 13.77
N TRP A 134 1.07 -9.25 13.36
CA TRP A 134 2.46 -9.09 13.80
C TRP A 134 2.53 -8.35 15.14
N PRO A 135 3.41 -8.79 16.07
CA PRO A 135 3.54 -8.17 17.39
C PRO A 135 4.18 -6.77 17.31
N GLY A 136 3.86 -5.90 18.26
CA GLY A 136 4.48 -4.57 18.37
C GLY A 136 4.05 -3.56 17.30
N THR A 137 2.95 -3.82 16.60
CA THR A 137 2.45 -3.00 15.48
C THR A 137 1.38 -1.99 15.89
N GLU A 138 0.95 -1.96 17.15
CA GLU A 138 -0.15 -1.10 17.64
C GLU A 138 0.09 0.39 17.37
N SER A 139 1.35 0.82 17.38
CA SER A 139 1.75 2.21 17.11
C SER A 139 2.09 2.50 15.64
N ALA A 140 1.96 1.52 14.74
CA ALA A 140 2.36 1.64 13.33
C ALA A 140 1.27 1.19 12.35
N PHE A 141 0.37 0.33 12.80
CA PHE A 141 -0.76 -0.17 12.02
C PHE A 141 -1.84 0.90 11.96
N GLN A 142 -2.22 1.25 10.75
CA GLN A 142 -3.04 2.41 10.47
C GLN A 142 -4.09 2.09 9.42
N VAL A 143 -5.19 2.84 9.42
CA VAL A 143 -6.35 2.67 8.54
C VAL A 143 -6.80 4.01 7.97
N HIS A 144 -7.22 4.01 6.72
CA HIS A 144 -7.87 5.12 6.02
C HIS A 144 -9.20 4.63 5.44
N ARG A 145 -10.30 5.25 5.83
CA ARG A 145 -11.63 4.94 5.29
C ARG A 145 -11.80 5.54 3.89
N LEU A 146 -12.43 4.83 2.96
CA LEU A 146 -12.80 5.38 1.64
C LEU A 146 -14.28 5.80 1.60
N ALA A 147 -15.13 5.10 2.36
CA ALA A 147 -16.49 5.53 2.68
C ALA A 147 -16.61 5.98 4.14
N ASP A 148 -17.49 6.95 4.41
CA ASP A 148 -17.65 7.57 5.74
C ASP A 148 -17.97 6.56 6.85
N ASP A 149 -18.76 5.52 6.51
CA ASP A 149 -19.23 4.48 7.43
C ASP A 149 -18.44 3.16 7.35
N ALA A 150 -17.38 3.08 6.53
CA ALA A 150 -16.64 1.84 6.27
C ALA A 150 -16.02 1.19 7.53
N LEU A 151 -15.76 1.97 8.57
CA LEU A 151 -15.17 1.49 9.83
C LEU A 151 -16.22 1.23 10.92
N ASN A 152 -17.49 1.60 10.70
CA ASN A 152 -18.51 1.52 11.74
C ASN A 152 -18.88 0.06 12.04
N GLY A 153 -18.57 -0.40 13.25
CA GLY A 153 -18.85 -1.77 13.67
C GLY A 153 -17.87 -2.81 13.12
N VAL A 154 -16.82 -2.38 12.42
CA VAL A 154 -15.76 -3.26 11.88
C VAL A 154 -14.58 -3.23 12.83
N THR A 155 -14.25 -4.37 13.42
CA THR A 155 -13.20 -4.51 14.44
C THR A 155 -12.48 -5.84 14.30
N GLY A 156 -11.30 -5.98 14.90
CA GLY A 156 -10.62 -7.26 15.06
C GLY A 156 -9.36 -7.43 14.23
N LEU A 157 -9.06 -8.67 13.86
CA LEU A 157 -7.85 -9.03 13.14
C LEU A 157 -8.01 -8.72 11.65
N VAL A 158 -7.12 -7.91 11.12
CA VAL A 158 -6.93 -7.69 9.69
C VAL A 158 -5.81 -8.62 9.19
N GLU A 159 -6.14 -9.46 8.22
CA GLU A 159 -5.24 -10.47 7.67
C GLU A 159 -4.82 -10.07 6.26
N TYR A 160 -3.52 -9.87 6.09
CA TYR A 160 -2.89 -9.75 4.78
C TYR A 160 -2.68 -11.13 4.16
N HIS A 161 -2.53 -11.17 2.84
CA HIS A 161 -2.12 -12.38 2.12
C HIS A 161 -0.85 -13.00 2.73
N GLU A 162 -0.71 -14.32 2.66
CA GLU A 162 0.39 -15.04 3.31
C GLU A 162 1.78 -14.63 2.81
N HIS A 163 1.87 -14.08 1.61
CA HIS A 163 3.10 -13.49 1.04
C HIS A 163 3.73 -12.42 1.93
N PHE A 164 2.95 -11.75 2.78
CA PHE A 164 3.47 -10.77 3.75
C PHE A 164 4.19 -11.42 4.94
N ASN A 165 4.07 -12.73 5.16
CA ASN A 165 4.71 -13.44 6.29
C ASN A 165 6.16 -13.80 5.97
N ARG A 166 6.96 -12.78 5.62
CA ARG A 166 8.39 -12.88 5.35
C ARG A 166 9.18 -12.17 6.45
N PHE A 167 10.30 -12.76 6.84
CA PHE A 167 11.13 -12.39 8.00
C PHE A 167 12.13 -11.28 7.66
#